data_AF-A0A0T6W1B6-F1
#
_entry.id   AF-A0A0T6W1B6-F1
#
_cell.length_a   1.000
_cell.length_b   1.000
_cell.length_c   1.000
_cell.angle_alpha   90.00
_cell.angle_beta   90.00
_cell.angle_gamma   90.00
#
_symmetry.space_group_name_H-M   'P 1'
#
loop_
_entity.id
_entity.type
_entity.pdbx_description
1 polymer ?
#
loop_
_entity_poly.entity_id
_entity_poly.type
_entity_poly.pdbx_seq_one_letter_code
_entity_poly.pdbx_strand_id
1 'polypeptide(L)'
;MAGHAEDEKKTDVWLPSLITETPQQGFELAIKLSRMGVKSTQSNKEVLFRERAEYSQDGEALIHASEVIAVHFQTVAAANNYWK
;
A
#
# COMPACT_ATOMS: atom_id res chain seq x y z
N MET A 1 -42.80 14.84 -10.39
CA MET A 1 -42.21 14.74 -9.03
C MET A 1 -41.12 13.70 -9.13
N ALA A 2 -39.85 14.05 -9.39
CA ALA A 2 -38.87 14.80 -8.58
C ALA A 2 -38.37 14.02 -7.37
N GLY A 3 -37.05 13.74 -7.36
CA GLY A 3 -36.20 13.33 -6.23
C GLY A 3 -36.21 11.82 -5.95
N HIS A 4 -35.11 11.09 -5.85
CA HIS A 4 -33.68 11.42 -5.72
C HIS A 4 -32.91 10.25 -6.38
N ALA A 5 -32.15 10.50 -7.45
CA ALA A 5 -30.68 10.57 -7.40
C ALA A 5 -30.06 10.32 -6.01
N GLU A 6 -29.73 9.07 -5.72
CA GLU A 6 -28.63 8.74 -4.82
C GLU A 6 -27.42 8.37 -5.67
N ASP A 7 -26.72 9.42 -6.10
CA ASP A 7 -25.32 9.36 -6.48
C ASP A 7 -24.53 9.08 -5.19
N GLU A 8 -24.51 7.81 -4.76
CA GLU A 8 -23.60 7.37 -3.71
C GLU A 8 -22.18 7.54 -4.23
N LYS A 9 -21.47 8.55 -3.72
CA LYS A 9 -20.01 8.63 -3.79
C LYS A 9 -19.44 7.32 -3.22
N LYS A 10 -19.16 6.34 -4.09
CA LYS A 10 -18.26 5.23 -3.77
C LYS A 10 -16.93 5.86 -3.37
N THR A 11 -16.67 5.90 -2.08
CA THR A 11 -15.30 6.01 -1.58
C THR A 11 -14.52 4.90 -2.27
N ASP A 12 -13.53 5.27 -3.07
CA ASP A 12 -12.73 4.32 -3.84
C ASP A 12 -11.89 3.49 -2.84
N VAL A 13 -12.47 2.37 -2.37
CA VAL A 13 -11.87 1.52 -1.35
C VAL A 13 -10.67 0.81 -1.97
N TRP A 14 -9.49 1.40 -1.81
CA TRP A 14 -8.26 0.90 -2.44
C TRP A 14 -7.69 -0.37 -1.78
N LEU A 15 -8.09 -0.64 -0.52
CA LEU A 15 -7.70 -1.81 0.28
C LEU A 15 -8.96 -2.58 0.75
N PRO A 16 -9.58 -3.37 -0.14
CA PRO A 16 -10.81 -4.09 0.19
C PRO A 16 -10.58 -5.34 1.05
N SER A 17 -9.37 -5.92 1.03
CA SER A 17 -9.04 -7.15 1.76
C SER A 17 -7.54 -7.27 2.00
N LEU A 18 -7.16 -8.01 3.05
CA LEU A 18 -5.80 -8.50 3.29
C LEU A 18 -5.59 -9.94 2.80
N ILE A 19 -6.67 -10.60 2.34
CA ILE A 19 -6.64 -11.97 1.84
C ILE A 19 -6.11 -11.98 0.41
N THR A 20 -5.17 -12.88 0.12
CA THR A 20 -4.47 -13.07 -1.15
C THR A 20 -4.30 -14.56 -1.42
N GLU A 21 -4.33 -14.97 -2.68
CA GLU A 21 -4.33 -16.40 -3.05
C GLU A 21 -2.95 -17.04 -2.92
N THR A 22 -1.88 -16.25 -3.08
CA THR A 22 -0.50 -16.74 -3.05
C THR A 22 0.43 -15.86 -2.23
N PRO A 23 1.55 -16.40 -1.73
CA PRO A 23 2.58 -15.61 -1.04
C PRO A 23 3.10 -14.44 -1.87
N GLN A 24 3.22 -14.62 -3.19
CA GLN A 24 3.67 -13.56 -4.10
C GLN A 24 2.67 -12.40 -4.12
N GLN A 25 1.37 -12.68 -4.28
CA GLN A 25 0.33 -11.65 -4.22
C GLN A 25 0.32 -10.96 -2.84
N GLY A 26 0.55 -11.72 -1.76
CA GLY A 26 0.71 -11.17 -0.41
C GLY A 26 1.88 -10.19 -0.28
N PHE A 27 3.02 -10.49 -0.92
CA PHE A 27 4.18 -9.62 -0.94
C PHE A 27 3.94 -8.35 -1.77
N GLU A 28 3.31 -8.49 -2.92
CA GLU A 28 2.89 -7.35 -3.75
C GLU A 28 1.90 -6.43 -3.00
N LEU A 29 0.99 -7.02 -2.22
CA LEU A 29 0.10 -6.27 -1.34
C LEU A 29 0.87 -5.53 -0.25
N ALA A 30 1.86 -6.16 0.40
CA ALA A 30 2.71 -5.52 1.41
C ALA A 30 3.50 -4.32 0.83
N ILE A 31 4.02 -4.45 -0.39
CA ILE A 31 4.64 -3.32 -1.12
C ILE A 31 3.62 -2.19 -1.33
N LYS A 32 2.40 -2.53 -1.75
CA LYS A 32 1.33 -1.55 -1.96
C LYS A 32 0.99 -0.81 -0.66
N LEU A 33 0.83 -1.54 0.45
CA LEU A 33 0.57 -0.97 1.78
C LEU A 33 1.66 0.05 2.17
N SER A 34 2.92 -0.34 2.03
CA SER A 34 4.09 0.50 2.33
C SER A 34 4.06 1.81 1.55
N ARG A 35 3.82 1.73 0.23
CA ARG A 35 3.75 2.90 -0.66
C ARG A 35 2.54 3.80 -0.37
N MET A 36 1.42 3.20 0.00
CA MET A 36 0.20 3.95 0.32
C MET A 36 0.34 4.69 1.64
N GLY A 37 1.08 4.15 2.63
CA GLY A 37 1.43 4.88 3.84
C GLY A 37 2.14 6.21 3.54
N VAL A 38 3.18 6.17 2.70
CA VAL A 38 3.93 7.37 2.27
C VAL A 38 3.03 8.34 1.50
N LYS A 39 2.18 7.85 0.60
CA LYS A 39 1.25 8.69 -0.17
C LYS A 39 0.18 9.33 0.72
N SER A 40 -0.24 8.66 1.79
CA SER A 40 -1.22 9.17 2.73
C SER A 40 -0.64 10.27 3.62
N THR A 41 0.63 10.20 3.99
CA THR A 41 1.31 11.26 4.76
C THR A 41 1.72 12.44 3.88
N GLN A 42 2.16 12.17 2.65
CA GLN A 42 2.53 13.19 1.66
C GLN A 42 1.71 13.00 0.38
N SER A 43 0.68 13.82 0.21
CA SER A 43 -0.23 13.75 -0.95
C SER A 43 0.28 14.46 -2.20
N ASN A 44 1.28 15.36 -2.07
CA ASN A 44 1.86 16.05 -3.20
C ASN A 44 2.79 15.14 -4.00
N LYS A 45 2.37 14.81 -5.23
CA LYS A 45 3.14 13.94 -6.13
C LYS A 45 4.50 14.53 -6.51
N GLU A 46 4.61 15.84 -6.69
CA GLU A 46 5.88 16.48 -7.09
C GLU A 46 6.94 16.31 -6.00
N VAL A 47 6.52 16.47 -4.73
CA VAL A 47 7.38 16.19 -3.58
C VAL A 47 7.80 14.72 -3.60
N LEU A 48 6.85 13.78 -3.72
CA LEU A 48 7.17 12.34 -3.78
C LEU A 48 8.17 11.98 -4.89
N PHE A 49 8.05 12.59 -6.08
CA PHE A 49 8.98 12.34 -7.19
C PHE A 49 10.37 12.90 -6.93
N ARG A 50 10.45 14.09 -6.32
CA ARG A 50 11.72 14.71 -5.95
C ARG A 50 12.46 13.87 -4.90
N GLU A 51 11.79 13.55 -3.79
CA GLU A 51 12.40 12.76 -2.71
C GLU A 51 12.75 11.33 -3.16
N ARG A 52 12.02 10.76 -4.14
CA ARG A 52 12.36 9.47 -4.74
C ARG A 52 13.74 9.46 -5.39
N ALA A 53 14.13 10.53 -6.06
CA ALA A 53 15.45 10.58 -6.68
C ALA A 53 16.56 10.47 -5.63
N GLU A 54 16.35 11.06 -4.45
CA GLU A 54 17.29 11.05 -3.33
C GLU A 54 17.41 9.67 -2.68
N TYR A 55 16.31 9.09 -2.20
CA TYR A 55 16.40 7.81 -1.48
C TYR A 55 16.69 6.61 -2.40
N SER A 56 16.40 6.71 -3.70
CA SER A 56 16.56 5.56 -4.63
C SER A 56 18.00 5.11 -4.85
N GLN A 57 18.97 5.97 -4.53
CA GLN A 57 20.41 5.68 -4.64
C GLN A 57 21.07 5.47 -3.29
N ASP A 58 20.30 5.58 -2.20
CA ASP A 58 20.77 5.41 -0.83
C ASP A 58 20.51 3.97 -0.37
N GLY A 59 21.60 3.24 -0.09
CA GLY A 59 21.53 1.85 0.38
C GLY A 59 20.82 1.70 1.72
N GLU A 60 20.98 2.64 2.65
CA GLU A 60 20.32 2.61 3.96
C GLU A 60 18.81 2.81 3.79
N ALA A 61 18.41 3.78 2.97
CA ALA A 61 17.01 4.00 2.66
C ALA A 61 16.36 2.81 1.94
N LEU A 62 17.08 2.13 1.05
CA LEU A 62 16.60 0.91 0.38
C LEU A 62 16.43 -0.25 1.36
N ILE A 63 17.34 -0.41 2.33
CA ILE A 63 17.21 -1.42 3.39
C ILE A 63 16.00 -1.12 4.27
N HIS A 64 15.83 0.14 4.69
CA HIS A 64 14.65 0.53 5.49
C HIS A 64 13.33 0.36 4.72
N ALA A 65 13.31 0.63 3.41
CA ALA A 65 12.13 0.34 2.60
C ALA A 65 11.80 -1.17 2.60
N SER A 66 12.83 -2.03 2.54
CA SER A 66 12.67 -3.48 2.64
C SER A 66 12.14 -3.92 4.02
N GLU A 67 12.65 -3.31 5.10
CA GLU A 67 12.19 -3.56 6.46
C GLU A 67 10.69 -3.24 6.64
N VAL A 68 10.24 -2.07 6.16
CA VAL A 68 8.82 -1.68 6.21
C VAL A 68 7.95 -2.68 5.44
N ILE A 69 8.39 -3.12 4.26
CA ILE A 69 7.68 -4.15 3.48
C ILE A 69 7.61 -5.46 4.27
N ALA A 70 8.69 -5.88 4.94
CA ALA A 70 8.72 -7.09 5.74
C ALA A 70 7.71 -7.05 6.89
N VAL A 71 7.58 -5.91 7.58
CA VAL A 71 6.59 -5.71 8.65
C VAL A 71 5.15 -5.84 8.13
N HIS A 72 4.85 -5.23 6.98
CA HIS A 72 3.53 -5.40 6.35
C HIS A 72 3.30 -6.82 5.87
N PHE A 73 4.31 -7.46 5.28
CA PHE A 73 4.21 -8.83 4.81
C PHE A 73 3.96 -9.82 5.94
N GLN A 74 4.57 -9.62 7.12
CA GLN A 74 4.26 -10.41 8.31
C GLN A 74 2.76 -10.34 8.67
N THR A 75 2.17 -9.14 8.56
CA THR A 75 0.73 -8.94 8.84
C THR A 75 -0.14 -9.61 7.77
N VAL A 76 0.20 -9.45 6.49
CA VAL A 76 -0.52 -10.07 5.37
C VAL A 76 -0.42 -11.60 5.44
N ALA A 77 0.76 -12.16 5.71
CA ALA A 77 0.96 -13.60 5.85
C ALA A 77 0.13 -14.18 7.00
N ALA A 78 0.09 -13.51 8.15
CA ALA A 78 -0.74 -13.91 9.28
C ALA A 78 -2.24 -13.88 8.93
N ALA A 79 -2.71 -12.84 8.22
CA ALA A 79 -4.08 -12.75 7.74
C ALA A 79 -4.46 -13.88 6.75
N ASN A 80 -3.47 -14.43 6.02
CA ASN A 80 -3.66 -15.52 5.06
C ASN A 80 -3.34 -16.91 5.62
N ASN A 81 -3.21 -17.05 6.94
CA ASN A 81 -2.80 -18.31 7.58
C ASN A 81 -1.54 -18.94 6.94
N TYR A 82 -0.62 -18.08 6.48
CA TYR A 82 0.62 -18.48 5.79
C TYR A 82 0.43 -19.35 4.55
N TRP A 83 -0.73 -19.30 3.89
CA TRP A 83 -1.07 -20.08 2.69
C TRP A 83 -0.91 -21.60 2.86
N LYS A 84 -1.17 -22.10 4.08
CA LYS A 84 -1.14 -23.53 4.43
C LYS A 84 -2.44 -24.25 4.13
#